data_AF-A0A0H2Y5Y8-F1
#
_entry.id   AF-A0A0H2Y5Y8-F1
#
_cell.length_a   1.000
_cell.length_b   1.000
_cell.length_c   1.000
_cell.angle_alpha   90.00
_cell.angle_beta   90.00
_cell.angle_gamma   90.00
#
_symmetry.space_group_name_H-M   'P 1'
#
loop_
_entity.id
_entity.type
_entity.pdbx_description
1 polymer ?
#
loop_
_entity_poly.entity_id
_entity_poly.type
_entity_poly.pdbx_seq_one_letter_code
_entity_poly.pdbx_strand_id
1 'polypeptide(L)'
;MSPDNIRSEHIRKYMDKRGITSRTQANREKTFLSRVYRWGYERGIVKGNPCRGAKQFTEKARDRYITDEEYDAVYQVAPDVVRVAMEIAYLCLARQADVLALRRDQLREPGIYIKQGKTAARQIKAWSERLRDAITLAESLPLKSGISSVYIIHQRTGLRYTRDGFNSKWHKARKVAKNISKVRF
;
A
#
# COMPACT_ATOMS: atom_id res chain seq x y z
N MET A 1 -28.45 10.06 24.60
CA MET A 1 -29.22 8.88 24.14
C MET A 1 -28.50 7.63 24.64
N SER A 2 -29.20 6.69 25.27
CA SER A 2 -28.59 5.42 25.70
C SER A 2 -28.14 4.59 24.48
N PRO A 3 -26.98 3.91 24.52
CA PRO A 3 -26.53 3.03 23.43
C PRO A 3 -27.52 1.90 23.10
N ASP A 4 -28.32 1.47 24.07
CA ASP A 4 -29.37 0.46 23.90
C ASP A 4 -30.57 0.97 23.08
N ASN A 5 -30.70 2.29 22.89
CA ASN A 5 -31.76 2.87 22.06
C ASN A 5 -31.43 2.82 20.56
N ILE A 6 -30.22 2.42 20.19
CA ILE A 6 -29.82 2.29 18.79
C ILE A 6 -30.31 0.95 18.25
N ARG A 7 -31.15 1.01 17.21
CA ARG A 7 -31.76 -0.16 16.55
C ARG A 7 -31.13 -0.40 15.18
N SER A 8 -31.32 -1.61 14.63
CA SER A 8 -30.82 -1.97 13.30
C SER A 8 -31.30 -1.02 12.19
N GLU A 9 -32.51 -0.47 12.32
CA GLU A 9 -33.06 0.54 11.41
C GLU A 9 -32.21 1.82 11.37
N HIS A 10 -31.67 2.26 12.52
CA HIS A 10 -30.80 3.43 12.59
C HIS A 10 -29.47 3.16 11.88
N ILE A 11 -28.93 1.94 12.03
CA ILE A 11 -27.73 1.50 11.31
C ILE A 11 -28.00 1.47 9.81
N ARG A 12 -29.16 0.95 9.37
CA ARG A 12 -29.53 0.91 7.95
C ARG A 12 -29.68 2.31 7.36
N LYS A 13 -30.41 3.21 8.03
CA LYS A 13 -30.56 4.62 7.63
C LYS A 13 -29.20 5.31 7.48
N TYR A 14 -28.28 5.09 8.43
CA TYR A 14 -26.91 5.58 8.33
C TYR A 14 -26.18 5.02 7.11
N MET A 15 -26.22 3.70 6.93
CA MET A 15 -25.58 3.02 5.81
C MET A 15 -26.12 3.50 4.47
N ASP A 16 -27.43 3.70 4.33
CA ASP A 16 -28.06 4.22 3.11
C ASP A 16 -27.57 5.63 2.79
N LYS A 17 -27.60 6.53 3.78
CA LYS A 17 -27.10 7.91 3.61
C LYS A 17 -25.61 7.94 3.26
N ARG A 18 -24.79 7.16 3.96
CA ARG A 18 -23.35 7.07 3.69
C ARG A 18 -23.06 6.39 2.35
N GLY A 19 -23.88 5.41 1.99
CA GLY A 19 -23.77 4.62 0.77
C GLY A 19 -23.98 5.44 -0.51
N ILE A 20 -24.69 6.58 -0.44
CA ILE A 20 -24.79 7.56 -1.52
C ILE A 20 -23.40 8.06 -1.93
N THR A 21 -22.53 8.34 -0.95
CA THR A 21 -21.17 8.84 -1.21
C THR A 21 -20.16 7.70 -1.34
N SER A 22 -20.24 6.67 -0.50
CA SER A 22 -19.36 5.50 -0.59
C SER A 22 -19.95 4.29 0.13
N ARG A 23 -20.36 3.29 -0.65
CA ARG A 23 -20.83 1.99 -0.14
C ARG A 23 -19.75 1.23 0.65
N THR A 24 -18.50 1.28 0.18
CA THR A 24 -17.36 0.67 0.88
C THR A 24 -17.15 1.32 2.24
N GLN A 25 -17.15 2.65 2.34
CA GLN A 25 -16.97 3.31 3.63
C GLN A 25 -18.14 3.02 4.57
N ALA A 26 -19.39 3.03 4.09
CA ALA A 26 -20.55 2.64 4.89
C ALA A 26 -20.39 1.24 5.51
N ASN A 27 -19.90 0.28 4.73
CA ASN A 27 -19.60 -1.07 5.21
C ASN A 27 -18.48 -1.09 6.27
N ARG A 28 -17.38 -0.35 6.05
CA ARG A 28 -16.26 -0.28 7.00
C ARG A 28 -16.67 0.36 8.32
N GLU A 29 -17.41 1.46 8.27
CA GLU A 29 -17.95 2.18 9.43
C GLU A 29 -18.94 1.30 10.22
N LYS A 30 -19.84 0.57 9.53
CA LYS A 30 -20.72 -0.43 10.16
C LYS A 30 -19.93 -1.56 10.84
N THR A 31 -18.88 -2.08 10.20
CA THR A 31 -18.02 -3.10 10.81
C THR A 31 -17.31 -2.57 12.06
N PHE A 32 -16.82 -1.33 12.03
CA PHE A 32 -16.21 -0.70 13.19
C PHE A 32 -17.20 -0.55 14.33
N LEU A 33 -18.39 -0.01 14.07
CA LEU A 33 -19.44 0.12 15.08
C LEU A 33 -19.84 -1.23 15.68
N SER A 34 -19.95 -2.27 14.84
CA SER A 34 -20.21 -3.64 15.30
C SER A 34 -19.13 -4.16 16.25
N ARG A 35 -17.86 -3.77 16.07
CA ARG A 35 -16.77 -4.14 17.00
C ARG A 35 -16.89 -3.40 18.33
N VAL A 36 -17.24 -2.11 18.31
CA VAL A 36 -17.47 -1.31 19.53
C VAL A 36 -18.61 -1.90 20.35
N TYR A 37 -19.75 -2.23 19.72
CA TYR A 37 -20.88 -2.87 20.42
C TYR A 37 -20.52 -4.25 20.98
N ARG A 38 -19.69 -5.04 20.28
CA ARG A 38 -19.22 -6.32 20.80
C ARG A 38 -18.35 -6.13 22.05
N TRP A 39 -17.42 -5.17 22.02
CA TRP A 39 -16.57 -4.84 23.17
C TRP A 39 -17.40 -4.39 24.38
N GLY A 40 -18.44 -3.58 24.15
CA GLY A 40 -19.34 -3.12 25.20
C GLY A 40 -20.21 -4.23 25.75
N TYR A 41 -20.70 -5.14 24.89
CA TYR A 41 -21.50 -6.29 25.28
C TYR A 41 -20.71 -7.24 26.20
N GLU A 42 -19.45 -7.52 25.87
CA GLU A 42 -18.54 -8.34 26.70
C GLU A 42 -18.29 -7.75 28.10
N ARG A 43 -18.62 -6.47 28.31
CA ARG A 43 -18.44 -5.74 29.58
C ARG A 43 -19.77 -5.37 30.24
N GLY A 44 -20.90 -5.85 29.72
CA GLY A 44 -22.24 -5.53 30.25
C GLY A 44 -22.68 -4.07 30.05
N ILE A 45 -22.01 -3.30 29.19
CA ILE A 45 -22.33 -1.88 28.93
C ILE A 45 -23.55 -1.73 28.03
N VAL A 46 -23.78 -2.71 27.14
CA VAL A 46 -24.91 -2.74 26.20
C VAL A 46 -25.53 -4.13 26.18
N LYS A 47 -26.83 -4.21 25.90
CA LYS A 47 -27.59 -5.47 25.92
C LYS A 47 -27.48 -6.26 24.61
N GLY A 48 -27.01 -5.64 23.54
CA GLY A 48 -26.90 -6.31 22.24
C GLY A 48 -26.21 -5.47 21.18
N ASN A 49 -25.99 -6.07 20.01
CA ASN A 49 -25.34 -5.41 18.88
C ASN A 49 -26.36 -5.12 17.76
N PRO A 50 -26.76 -3.85 17.55
CA PRO A 50 -27.76 -3.48 16.55
C PRO A 50 -27.26 -3.64 15.10
N CYS A 51 -25.95 -3.82 14.89
CA CYS A 51 -25.36 -4.00 13.56
C CYS A 51 -25.61 -5.40 12.98
N ARG A 52 -26.06 -6.38 13.77
CA ARG A 52 -26.29 -7.76 13.30
C ARG A 52 -27.38 -7.84 12.21
N GLY A 53 -28.47 -7.09 12.35
CA GLY A 53 -29.59 -7.09 11.40
C GLY A 53 -29.37 -6.26 10.12
N ALA A 54 -28.30 -5.46 10.04
CA ALA A 54 -28.05 -4.59 8.89
C ALA A 54 -27.14 -5.28 7.85
N LYS A 55 -27.69 -5.62 6.68
CA LYS A 55 -26.93 -6.21 5.55
C LYS A 55 -25.95 -5.19 4.97
N GLN A 56 -24.72 -5.64 4.69
CA GLN A 56 -23.71 -4.83 4.00
C GLN A 56 -24.02 -4.69 2.51
N PHE A 57 -23.53 -3.60 1.90
CA PHE A 57 -23.56 -3.43 0.45
C PHE A 57 -22.61 -4.42 -0.22
N THR A 58 -22.98 -4.91 -1.41
CA THR A 58 -22.07 -5.71 -2.25
C THR A 58 -20.89 -4.84 -2.69
N GLU A 59 -19.66 -5.29 -2.38
CA GLU A 59 -18.42 -4.67 -2.85
C GLU A 59 -17.92 -5.47 -4.06
N LYS A 60 -17.58 -4.77 -5.16
CA LYS A 60 -16.84 -5.37 -6.27
C LYS A 60 -15.34 -5.18 -6.01
N ALA A 61 -14.60 -6.28 -5.94
CA ALA A 61 -13.15 -6.22 -5.90
C ALA A 61 -12.61 -5.62 -7.21
N ARG A 62 -11.46 -4.94 -7.12
CA ARG A 62 -10.73 -4.52 -8.33
C ARG A 62 -10.01 -5.75 -8.87
N ASP A 63 -10.19 -6.04 -10.15
CA ASP A 63 -9.66 -7.20 -10.89
C ASP A 63 -8.66 -6.83 -11.98
N ARG A 64 -8.46 -5.53 -12.20
CA ARG A 64 -7.55 -5.03 -13.23
C ARG A 64 -6.10 -5.48 -12.98
N TYR A 65 -5.55 -6.17 -13.98
CA TYR A 65 -4.14 -6.48 -14.12
C TYR A 65 -3.38 -5.33 -14.82
N ILE A 66 -2.10 -5.17 -14.51
CA ILE A 66 -1.20 -4.23 -15.19
C ILE A 66 -0.38 -5.04 -16.19
N THR A 67 -0.43 -4.69 -17.46
CA THR A 67 0.31 -5.40 -18.52
C THR A 67 1.78 -5.01 -18.53
N ASP A 68 2.61 -5.83 -19.18
CA ASP A 68 4.03 -5.52 -19.37
C ASP A 68 4.22 -4.22 -20.15
N GLU A 69 3.39 -3.96 -21.17
CA GLU A 69 3.36 -2.69 -21.91
C GLU A 69 3.09 -1.48 -21.00
N GLU A 70 2.18 -1.62 -20.03
CA GLU A 70 1.90 -0.58 -19.04
C GLU A 70 3.07 -0.38 -18.08
N TYR A 71 3.66 -1.47 -17.62
CA TYR A 71 4.83 -1.44 -16.75
C TYR A 71 6.00 -0.73 -17.46
N ASP A 72 6.32 -1.15 -18.67
CA ASP A 72 7.42 -0.63 -19.47
C ASP A 72 7.22 0.84 -19.84
N ALA A 73 6.00 1.23 -20.22
CA ALA A 73 5.69 2.62 -20.53
C ALA A 73 5.96 3.56 -19.34
N VAL A 74 5.74 3.12 -18.09
CA VAL A 74 6.15 3.89 -16.90
C VAL A 74 7.64 3.80 -16.67
N TYR A 75 8.23 2.60 -16.78
CA TYR A 75 9.63 2.35 -16.51
C TYR A 75 10.55 3.23 -17.37
N GLN A 76 10.24 3.38 -18.67
CA GLN A 76 11.04 4.14 -19.63
C GLN A 76 11.08 5.65 -19.35
N VAL A 77 10.05 6.21 -18.73
CA VAL A 77 9.95 7.65 -18.42
C VAL A 77 10.21 7.98 -16.96
N ALA A 78 10.36 6.94 -16.13
CA ALA A 78 10.51 7.08 -14.69
C ALA A 78 11.94 7.50 -14.34
N PRO A 79 12.12 8.39 -13.33
CA PRO A 79 13.44 8.63 -12.77
C PRO A 79 13.97 7.34 -12.10
N ASP A 80 15.29 7.18 -12.03
CA ASP A 80 15.92 5.92 -11.58
C ASP A 80 15.43 5.45 -10.21
N VAL A 81 15.18 6.36 -9.27
CA VAL A 81 14.62 6.01 -7.95
C VAL A 81 13.27 5.30 -8.04
N VAL A 82 12.44 5.65 -9.03
CA VAL A 82 11.15 5.00 -9.28
C VAL A 82 11.38 3.67 -10.01
N ARG A 83 12.29 3.63 -10.99
CA ARG A 83 12.66 2.39 -11.71
C ARG A 83 13.16 1.31 -10.75
N VAL A 84 14.08 1.65 -9.84
CA VAL A 84 14.58 0.76 -8.78
C VAL A 84 13.43 0.26 -7.90
N ALA A 85 12.54 1.15 -7.47
CA ALA A 85 11.40 0.75 -6.65
C ALA A 85 10.43 -0.18 -7.38
N MET A 86 10.19 0.04 -8.67
CA MET A 86 9.36 -0.83 -9.52
C MET A 86 9.94 -2.24 -9.59
N GLU A 87 11.23 -2.35 -9.93
CA GLU A 87 11.93 -3.63 -10.07
C GLU A 87 11.95 -4.41 -8.76
N ILE A 88 12.35 -3.77 -7.66
CA ILE A 88 12.38 -4.44 -6.36
C ILE A 88 10.97 -4.87 -5.95
N ALA A 89 9.94 -4.02 -6.14
CA ALA A 89 8.57 -4.39 -5.81
C ALA A 89 8.08 -5.60 -6.61
N TYR A 90 8.34 -5.61 -7.92
CA TYR A 90 7.94 -6.67 -8.84
C TYR A 90 8.67 -7.98 -8.53
N LEU A 91 10.01 -7.97 -8.53
CA LEU A 91 10.83 -9.16 -8.38
C LEU A 91 10.76 -9.78 -6.98
N CYS A 92 10.60 -8.94 -5.95
CA CYS A 92 10.51 -9.43 -4.57
C CYS A 92 9.06 -9.67 -4.10
N LEU A 93 8.05 -9.33 -4.91
CA LEU A 93 6.63 -9.33 -4.51
C LEU A 93 6.42 -8.54 -3.20
N ALA A 94 7.11 -7.41 -3.07
CA ALA A 94 7.18 -6.64 -1.84
C ALA A 94 6.24 -5.43 -1.89
N ARG A 95 5.62 -5.10 -0.75
CA ARG A 95 4.76 -3.92 -0.67
C ARG A 95 5.63 -2.67 -0.69
N GLN A 96 5.09 -1.58 -1.24
CA GLN A 96 5.78 -0.29 -1.29
C GLN A 96 6.43 0.11 0.04
N ALA A 97 5.72 -0.04 1.16
CA ALA A 97 6.27 0.33 2.47
C ALA A 97 7.53 -0.49 2.84
N ASP A 98 7.56 -1.78 2.49
CA ASP A 98 8.69 -2.67 2.73
C ASP A 98 9.84 -2.34 1.78
N VAL A 99 9.54 -2.07 0.50
CA VAL A 99 10.53 -1.65 -0.52
C VAL A 99 11.21 -0.33 -0.14
N LEU A 100 10.45 0.67 0.28
CA LEU A 100 11.01 1.95 0.73
C LEU A 100 11.78 1.81 2.05
N ALA A 101 11.47 0.80 2.87
CA ALA A 101 12.18 0.50 4.11
C ALA A 101 13.45 -0.33 3.92
N LEU A 102 13.70 -0.85 2.71
CA LEU A 102 14.79 -1.78 2.47
C LEU A 102 16.16 -1.15 2.74
N ARG A 103 16.98 -1.86 3.51
CA ARG A 103 18.31 -1.45 3.93
C ARG A 103 19.42 -2.31 3.36
N ARG A 104 20.64 -1.78 3.38
CA ARG A 104 21.86 -2.45 2.87
C ARG A 104 22.21 -3.72 3.64
N ASP A 105 22.02 -3.75 4.95
CA ASP A 105 22.25 -4.92 5.81
C ASP A 105 21.27 -6.08 5.54
N GLN A 106 20.21 -5.83 4.78
CA GLN A 106 19.28 -6.84 4.33
C GLN A 106 19.71 -7.52 3.02
N LEU A 107 20.72 -6.98 2.33
CA LEU A 107 21.34 -7.65 1.19
C LEU A 107 22.30 -8.71 1.73
N ARG A 108 22.02 -9.98 1.43
CA ARG A 108 22.80 -11.13 1.90
C ARG A 108 23.30 -11.94 0.72
N GLU A 109 24.27 -12.80 0.97
CA GLU A 109 24.80 -13.73 -0.04
C GLU A 109 23.68 -14.50 -0.78
N PRO A 110 22.70 -15.14 -0.10
CA PRO A 110 21.64 -15.87 -0.81
C PRO A 110 20.58 -14.98 -1.46
N GLY A 111 20.50 -13.68 -1.14
CA GLY A 111 19.43 -12.81 -1.63
C GLY A 111 19.08 -11.63 -0.73
N ILE A 112 17.95 -10.99 -1.02
CA ILE A 112 17.40 -9.88 -0.24
C ILE A 112 16.49 -10.41 0.87
N TYR A 113 16.84 -10.16 2.13
CA TYR A 113 16.00 -10.50 3.27
C TYR A 113 14.91 -9.44 3.51
N ILE A 114 13.64 -9.84 3.48
CA ILE A 114 12.50 -8.95 3.73
C ILE A 114 11.61 -9.53 4.84
N LYS A 115 11.37 -8.73 5.89
CA LYS A 115 10.30 -8.95 6.86
C LYS A 115 9.13 -8.03 6.52
N GLN A 116 8.02 -8.59 6.07
CA GLN A 116 6.85 -7.81 5.64
C GLN A 116 6.18 -7.13 6.84
N GLY A 117 5.99 -5.81 6.79
CA GLY A 117 5.38 -5.06 7.89
C GLY A 117 3.92 -5.44 8.17
N LYS A 118 3.14 -5.79 7.12
CA LYS A 118 1.70 -6.10 7.26
C LYS A 118 1.42 -7.48 7.86
N THR A 119 2.20 -8.49 7.48
CA THR A 119 1.94 -9.90 7.78
C THR A 119 3.02 -10.53 8.67
N ALA A 120 4.11 -9.82 8.95
CA ALA A 120 5.28 -10.30 9.67
C ALA A 120 6.05 -11.47 9.02
N ALA A 121 5.67 -11.88 7.81
CA ALA A 121 6.35 -12.94 7.06
C ALA A 121 7.82 -12.57 6.80
N ARG A 122 8.73 -13.52 7.02
CA ARG A 122 10.18 -13.37 6.83
C ARG A 122 10.62 -14.22 5.65
N GLN A 123 11.26 -13.61 4.67
CA GLN A 123 11.61 -14.28 3.41
C GLN A 123 12.97 -13.78 2.91
N ILE A 124 13.71 -14.65 2.24
CA ILE A 124 14.84 -14.26 1.39
C ILE A 124 14.38 -14.37 -0.05
N LYS A 125 14.61 -13.32 -0.84
CA LYS A 125 14.35 -13.28 -2.27
C LYS A 125 15.67 -13.54 -2.98
N ALA A 126 15.78 -14.72 -3.58
CA ALA A 126 17.00 -15.16 -4.24
C ALA A 126 17.44 -14.16 -5.32
N TRP A 127 18.75 -14.02 -5.50
CA TRP A 127 19.29 -13.16 -6.54
C TRP A 127 18.94 -13.69 -7.93
N SER A 128 18.40 -12.81 -8.77
CA SER A 128 18.41 -12.93 -10.22
C SER A 128 19.30 -11.84 -10.81
N GLU A 129 19.72 -12.01 -12.06
CA GLU A 129 20.47 -10.98 -12.79
C GLU A 129 19.72 -9.64 -12.79
N ARG A 130 18.44 -9.65 -13.19
CA ARG A 130 17.57 -8.47 -13.18
C ARG A 130 17.44 -7.81 -11.79
N LEU A 131 17.46 -8.60 -10.71
CA LEU A 131 17.43 -8.04 -9.34
C LEU A 131 18.77 -7.40 -8.96
N ARG A 132 19.90 -7.98 -9.38
CA ARG A 132 21.23 -7.39 -9.19
C ARG A 132 21.37 -6.08 -9.96
N ASP A 133 20.84 -6.00 -11.18
CA ASP A 133 20.83 -4.77 -11.97
C ASP A 133 20.04 -3.66 -11.28
N ALA A 134 18.89 -3.99 -10.70
CA ALA A 134 18.09 -3.04 -9.93
C ALA A 134 18.84 -2.50 -8.69
N ILE A 135 19.60 -3.35 -8.01
CA ILE A 135 20.44 -2.93 -6.88
C ILE A 135 21.64 -2.09 -7.34
N THR A 136 22.27 -2.45 -8.45
CA THR A 136 23.38 -1.68 -9.05
C THR A 136 22.90 -0.29 -9.46
N LEU A 137 21.70 -0.19 -10.06
CA LEU A 137 21.06 1.10 -10.34
C LEU A 137 20.70 1.87 -9.06
N ALA A 138 20.37 1.18 -7.96
CA ALA A 138 20.13 1.82 -6.67
C ALA A 138 21.42 2.45 -6.10
N GLU A 139 22.58 1.84 -6.34
CA GLU A 139 23.87 2.35 -5.88
C GLU A 139 24.31 3.63 -6.61
N SER A 140 23.86 3.83 -7.85
CA SER A 140 24.13 5.06 -8.61
C SER A 140 23.20 6.23 -8.24
N LEU A 141 22.23 6.03 -7.34
CA LEU A 141 21.31 7.10 -6.93
C LEU A 141 22.06 8.25 -6.26
N PRO A 142 21.74 9.51 -6.62
CA PRO A 142 22.53 10.66 -6.20
C PRO A 142 22.41 10.93 -4.70
N LEU A 143 23.55 11.10 -4.05
CA LEU A 143 23.69 11.60 -2.68
C LEU A 143 24.31 13.00 -2.68
N LYS A 144 24.08 13.74 -1.58
CA LYS A 144 24.87 14.93 -1.28
C LYS A 144 26.29 14.51 -0.86
N SER A 145 27.28 15.36 -1.16
CA SER A 145 28.68 15.07 -0.80
C SER A 145 28.84 14.82 0.70
N GLY A 146 29.65 13.82 1.07
CA GLY A 146 29.90 13.43 2.45
C GLY A 146 28.75 12.66 3.12
N ILE A 147 27.67 12.34 2.42
CA ILE A 147 26.52 11.60 2.97
C ILE A 147 26.49 10.17 2.43
N SER A 148 26.24 9.21 3.31
CA SER A 148 25.90 7.83 2.97
C SER A 148 24.46 7.50 3.40
N SER A 149 23.87 6.49 2.75
CA SER A 149 22.53 6.00 3.08
C SER A 149 22.59 4.53 3.49
N VAL A 150 21.91 4.20 4.58
CA VAL A 150 21.64 2.81 4.97
C VAL A 150 20.50 2.19 4.15
N TYR A 151 19.65 3.02 3.53
CA TYR A 151 18.53 2.59 2.70
C TYR A 151 18.97 2.38 1.25
N ILE A 152 18.41 1.36 0.60
CA ILE A 152 18.60 1.10 -0.84
C ILE A 152 17.92 2.21 -1.66
N ILE A 153 16.72 2.61 -1.25
CA ILE A 153 15.97 3.70 -1.90
C ILE A 153 15.94 4.89 -0.96
N HIS A 154 16.65 5.95 -1.33
CA HIS A 154 16.86 7.11 -0.46
C HIS A 154 16.77 8.44 -1.20
N GLN A 155 16.49 9.49 -0.45
CA GLN A 155 16.58 10.87 -0.90
C GLN A 155 18.05 11.29 -1.02
N ARG A 156 18.32 12.43 -1.66
CA ARG A 156 19.69 12.97 -1.75
C ARG A 156 20.31 13.28 -0.38
N THR A 157 19.49 13.42 0.65
CA THR A 157 19.90 13.61 2.05
C THR A 157 20.31 12.31 2.75
N GLY A 158 20.25 11.16 2.07
CA GLY A 158 20.52 9.83 2.65
C GLY A 158 19.36 9.27 3.47
N LEU A 159 18.29 10.05 3.66
CA LEU A 159 17.10 9.61 4.39
C LEU A 159 16.16 8.79 3.51
N ARG A 160 15.39 7.92 4.16
CA ARG A 160 14.32 7.15 3.54
C ARG A 160 13.29 8.06 2.86
N TYR A 161 12.69 7.60 1.76
CA TYR A 161 11.46 8.21 1.27
C TYR A 161 10.29 7.96 2.20
N THR A 162 9.47 9.00 2.40
CA THR A 162 8.10 8.82 2.88
C THR A 162 7.23 8.28 1.74
N ARG A 163 6.10 7.66 2.09
CA ARG A 163 5.12 7.18 1.10
C ARG A 163 4.71 8.29 0.14
N ASP A 164 4.36 9.45 0.69
CA ASP A 164 3.81 10.56 -0.12
C ASP A 164 4.91 11.22 -0.96
N GLY A 165 6.12 11.35 -0.42
CA GLY A 165 7.28 11.86 -1.16
C GLY A 165 7.65 10.97 -2.35
N PHE A 166 7.61 9.65 -2.19
CA PHE A 166 7.79 8.72 -3.31
C PHE A 166 6.62 8.76 -4.29
N ASN A 167 5.37 8.75 -3.80
CA ASN A 167 4.18 8.72 -4.63
C ASN A 167 4.06 9.94 -5.55
N SER A 168 4.53 11.11 -5.11
CA SER A 168 4.61 12.30 -5.98
C SER A 168 5.43 12.02 -7.26
N LYS A 169 6.60 11.38 -7.13
CA LYS A 169 7.45 11.00 -8.28
C LYS A 169 6.80 9.93 -9.15
N TRP A 170 6.23 8.89 -8.52
CA TRP A 170 5.47 7.85 -9.21
C TRP A 170 4.30 8.42 -10.02
N HIS A 171 3.49 9.30 -9.43
CA HIS A 171 2.37 9.92 -10.11
C HIS A 171 2.80 10.78 -11.29
N LYS A 172 3.92 11.50 -11.15
CA LYS A 172 4.50 12.27 -12.26
C LYS A 172 4.92 11.35 -13.41
N ALA A 173 5.68 10.29 -13.13
CA ALA A 173 6.09 9.31 -14.14
C ALA A 173 4.88 8.66 -14.84
N ARG A 174 3.89 8.21 -14.06
CA ARG A 174 2.65 7.63 -14.62
C ARG A 174 1.87 8.62 -15.50
N LYS A 175 1.81 9.90 -15.12
CA LYS A 175 1.14 10.94 -15.92
C LYS A 175 1.87 11.17 -17.25
N VAL A 176 3.20 11.20 -17.22
CA VAL A 176 4.03 11.33 -18.44
C VAL A 176 3.82 10.12 -19.35
N ALA A 177 3.90 8.90 -18.81
CA ALA A 177 3.68 7.67 -19.55
C ALA A 177 2.31 7.69 -20.25
N LYS A 178 1.26 8.05 -19.53
CA LYS A 178 -0.11 8.16 -20.06
C LYS A 178 -0.22 9.10 -21.27
N ASN A 179 0.53 10.19 -21.27
CA ASN A 179 0.49 11.17 -22.35
C ASN A 179 1.24 10.69 -23.59
N ILE A 180 2.28 9.87 -23.43
CA ILE A 180 3.17 9.44 -24.53
C ILE A 180 2.66 8.15 -25.18
N SER A 181 2.25 7.16 -24.39
CA SER A 181 2.02 5.82 -24.91
C SER A 181 0.58 5.56 -25.37
N LYS A 182 -0.37 6.50 -25.15
CA LYS A 182 -1.83 6.28 -25.26
C LYS A 182 -2.35 5.06 -24.47
N VAL A 183 -1.52 4.46 -23.61
CA VAL A 183 -1.86 3.29 -22.80
C VAL A 183 -2.76 3.72 -21.63
N ARG A 184 -3.72 2.86 -21.29
CA ARG A 184 -4.82 3.20 -20.41
C ARG A 184 -4.47 3.00 -18.93
N PHE A 185 -3.64 3.85 -18.33
CA PHE A 185 -3.37 3.83 -16.87
C PHE A 185 -4.57 4.20 -15.99
#